data_AF-A0A6A5V2A2-F1
#
_entry.id   AF-A0A6A5V2A2-F1
#
_cell.length_a   1.000
_cell.length_b   1.000
_cell.length_c   1.000
_cell.angle_alpha   90.00
_cell.angle_beta   90.00
_cell.angle_gamma   90.00
#
_symmetry.space_group_name_H-M   'P 1'
#
loop_
_entity.id
_entity.type
_entity.pdbx_description
1 polymer ?
#
loop_
_entity_poly.entity_id
_entity_poly.type
_entity_poly.pdbx_seq_one_letter_code
_entity_poly.pdbx_strand_id
1 'polypeptide(L)'
;MSTTRNALSISKVEKYYTPLRRAYEIIRAELDSSTSDIAVLQIAVKAINDTTGPDGLVPTLLVFGAYPRVSMDSPPSPSTIRRAKAIQKAIKALRRAAAERAVSNALNTRNRLNIDELLLLPLQSEVMVWREKNR
;
A
#
# COMPACT_ATOMS: atom_id res chain seq x y z
N MET A 1 -40.39 27.71 -7.20
CA MET A 1 -40.00 26.53 -6.39
C MET A 1 -38.70 25.98 -6.94
N SER A 2 -37.59 26.22 -6.26
CA SER A 2 -36.26 25.77 -6.70
C SER A 2 -35.99 24.38 -6.12
N THR A 3 -35.81 23.39 -7.00
CA THR A 3 -35.48 22.01 -6.65
C THR A 3 -33.99 21.92 -6.33
N THR A 4 -33.62 22.03 -5.06
CA THR A 4 -32.29 21.65 -4.56
C THR A 4 -32.16 20.12 -4.65
N ARG A 5 -31.70 19.63 -5.80
CA ARG A 5 -31.29 18.23 -5.97
C ARG A 5 -30.07 17.98 -5.08
N ASN A 6 -30.17 16.96 -4.23
CA ASN A 6 -29.13 16.48 -3.32
C ASN A 6 -27.85 16.04 -4.06
N ALA A 7 -27.02 16.97 -4.52
CA ALA A 7 -25.72 16.69 -5.12
C ALA A 7 -24.72 16.07 -4.12
N LEU A 8 -24.93 16.29 -2.81
CA LEU A 8 -24.05 15.82 -1.74
C LEU A 8 -24.09 14.30 -1.51
N SER A 9 -25.20 13.61 -1.76
CA SER A 9 -25.30 12.16 -1.51
C SER A 9 -24.72 11.32 -2.66
N ILE A 10 -24.95 11.73 -3.91
CA ILE A 10 -24.40 11.09 -5.11
C ILE A 10 -22.86 11.18 -5.13
N SER A 11 -22.31 12.35 -4.78
CA SER A 11 -20.86 12.59 -4.80
C SER A 11 -20.06 11.68 -3.85
N LYS A 12 -20.66 11.17 -2.76
CA LYS A 12 -19.97 10.23 -1.85
C LYS A 12 -19.81 8.85 -2.50
N VAL A 13 -20.87 8.31 -3.11
CA VAL A 13 -20.83 7.00 -3.77
C VAL A 13 -19.93 7.04 -5.00
N GLU A 14 -19.98 8.12 -5.79
CA GLU A 14 -19.13 8.30 -6.97
C GLU A 14 -17.65 8.36 -6.62
N LYS A 15 -17.27 9.01 -5.51
CA LYS A 15 -15.87 9.04 -5.04
C LYS A 15 -15.33 7.65 -4.69
N TYR A 16 -16.17 6.70 -4.31
CA TYR A 16 -15.76 5.32 -4.02
C TYR A 16 -15.61 4.45 -5.28
N TYR A 17 -16.10 4.89 -6.44
CA TYR A 17 -15.93 4.13 -7.68
C TYR A 17 -14.46 4.10 -8.14
N THR A 18 -13.75 5.22 -8.05
CA THR A 18 -12.33 5.33 -8.43
C THR A 18 -11.41 4.36 -7.66
N PRO A 19 -11.42 4.31 -6.31
CA PRO A 19 -10.61 3.36 -5.57
C PRO A 19 -11.04 1.90 -5.82
N LEU A 20 -12.34 1.65 -6.04
CA LEU A 20 -12.85 0.32 -6.38
C LEU A 20 -12.33 -0.18 -7.72
N ARG A 21 -12.45 0.65 -8.75
CA ARG A 21 -11.93 0.33 -10.08
C ARG A 21 -10.43 0.11 -10.05
N ARG A 22 -9.69 0.96 -9.33
CA ARG A 22 -8.24 0.83 -9.20
C ARG A 22 -7.83 -0.46 -8.50
N ALA A 23 -8.49 -0.81 -7.39
CA ALA A 23 -8.23 -2.06 -6.69
C ALA A 23 -8.54 -3.27 -7.56
N TYR A 24 -9.67 -3.23 -8.28
CA TYR A 24 -10.07 -4.29 -9.21
C TYR A 24 -9.03 -4.53 -10.31
N GLU A 25 -8.57 -3.47 -10.98
CA GLU A 25 -7.57 -3.56 -12.06
C GLU A 25 -6.24 -4.15 -11.55
N ILE A 26 -5.77 -3.71 -10.37
CA ILE A 26 -4.56 -4.24 -9.74
C ILE A 26 -4.73 -5.73 -9.43
N ILE A 27 -5.82 -6.11 -8.77
CA ILE A 27 -6.07 -7.50 -8.39
C ILE A 27 -6.24 -8.40 -9.63
N ARG A 28 -6.86 -7.88 -10.70
CA ARG A 28 -7.04 -8.60 -11.96
C ARG A 28 -5.71 -8.82 -12.69
N ALA A 29 -4.77 -7.88 -12.59
CA ALA A 29 -3.42 -8.04 -13.14
C ALA A 29 -2.57 -9.05 -12.37
N GLU A 30 -2.79 -9.17 -11.05
CA GLU A 30 -2.02 -10.05 -10.15
C GLU A 30 -2.58 -11.48 -10.04
N LEU A 31 -3.84 -11.70 -10.42
CA LEU A 31 -4.49 -13.01 -10.35
C LEU A 31 -4.58 -13.67 -11.73
N ASP A 32 -4.51 -15.00 -11.75
CA ASP A 32 -4.70 -15.78 -12.97
C ASP A 32 -6.04 -15.47 -13.62
N SER A 33 -6.07 -15.48 -14.96
CA SER A 33 -7.28 -15.26 -15.77
C SER A 33 -8.40 -16.29 -15.51
N SER A 34 -8.07 -17.40 -14.84
CA SER A 34 -9.02 -18.41 -14.37
C SER A 34 -9.85 -17.97 -13.16
N THR A 35 -9.46 -16.88 -12.48
CA THR A 35 -10.22 -16.32 -11.36
C THR A 35 -11.46 -15.62 -11.90
N SER A 36 -12.64 -15.94 -11.36
CA SER A 36 -13.88 -15.29 -11.78
C SER A 36 -13.91 -13.81 -11.40
N ASP A 37 -14.52 -12.99 -12.25
CA ASP A 37 -14.65 -11.54 -12.02
C ASP A 37 -15.38 -11.24 -10.70
N ILE A 38 -16.33 -12.10 -10.32
CA ILE A 38 -17.01 -12.05 -9.02
C ILE A 38 -16.01 -12.20 -7.87
N ALA A 39 -15.07 -13.14 -7.95
CA ALA A 39 -14.06 -13.33 -6.92
C ALA A 39 -13.10 -12.14 -6.84
N VAL A 40 -12.69 -11.59 -8.00
CA VAL A 40 -11.86 -10.38 -8.07
C VAL A 40 -12.56 -9.20 -7.41
N LEU A 41 -13.85 -8.99 -7.72
CA LEU A 41 -14.65 -7.91 -7.15
C LEU A 41 -14.81 -8.07 -5.63
N GLN A 42 -15.06 -9.28 -5.14
CA GLN A 42 -15.12 -9.54 -3.69
C GLN A 42 -13.80 -9.22 -2.98
N ILE A 43 -12.66 -9.53 -3.60
CA ILE A 43 -11.34 -9.22 -3.05
C ILE A 43 -11.12 -7.70 -3.06
N ALA A 44 -11.49 -7.01 -4.14
CA ALA A 44 -11.36 -5.56 -4.25
C ALA A 44 -12.17 -4.82 -3.18
N VAL A 45 -13.45 -5.18 -3.02
CA VAL A 45 -14.33 -4.60 -1.99
C VAL A 45 -13.76 -4.84 -0.59
N LYS A 46 -13.30 -6.07 -0.31
CA LYS A 46 -12.67 -6.38 0.97
C LYS A 46 -11.40 -5.55 1.22
N ALA A 47 -10.52 -5.47 0.22
CA ALA A 47 -9.27 -4.73 0.32
C ALA A 47 -9.53 -3.26 0.65
N ILE A 48 -10.53 -2.63 0.01
CA ILE A 48 -10.87 -1.22 0.27
C ILE A 48 -11.43 -1.04 1.68
N ASN A 49 -12.29 -1.95 2.13
CA ASN A 49 -12.88 -1.85 3.47
C ASN A 49 -11.84 -2.04 4.57
N ASP A 50 -10.81 -2.87 4.33
CA ASP A 50 -9.73 -3.15 5.28
C ASP A 50 -8.55 -2.18 5.15
N THR A 51 -8.49 -1.37 4.08
CA THR A 51 -7.41 -0.39 3.85
C THR A 51 -7.76 0.96 4.46
N THR A 52 -6.75 1.55 5.10
CA THR A 52 -6.82 2.89 5.65
C THR A 52 -6.95 3.92 4.52
N GLY A 53 -8.03 4.69 4.52
CA GLY A 53 -8.20 5.84 3.64
C GLY A 53 -7.21 6.98 3.97
N PRO A 54 -7.20 8.06 3.17
CA PRO A 54 -6.28 9.19 3.34
C PRO A 54 -6.25 9.77 4.76
N ASP A 55 -7.39 9.73 5.47
CA ASP A 55 -7.56 10.28 6.81
C ASP A 55 -7.18 9.30 7.94
N GLY A 56 -6.53 8.17 7.64
CA GLY A 56 -6.22 7.18 8.67
C GLY A 56 -7.40 6.31 9.07
N LEU A 57 -8.55 6.44 8.39
CA LEU A 57 -9.79 5.75 8.72
C LEU A 57 -9.93 4.43 7.94
N VAL A 58 -10.21 3.34 8.65
CA VAL A 58 -10.49 2.03 8.07
C VAL A 58 -11.99 1.75 8.16
N PRO A 59 -12.72 1.63 7.04
CA PRO A 59 -14.16 1.38 7.05
C PRO A 59 -14.57 0.18 7.91
N THR A 60 -13.83 -0.93 7.85
CA THR A 60 -14.09 -2.12 8.69
C THR A 60 -14.03 -1.79 10.18
N LEU A 61 -13.07 -0.97 10.62
CA LEU A 61 -12.97 -0.55 12.03
C LEU A 61 -14.08 0.42 12.42
N LEU A 62 -14.49 1.31 11.52
CA LEU A 62 -15.59 2.24 11.79
C LEU A 62 -16.94 1.54 11.96
N VAL A 63 -17.19 0.48 11.17
CA VAL A 63 -18.46 -0.24 11.19
C VAL A 63 -18.51 -1.28 12.31
N PHE A 64 -17.42 -2.03 12.52
CA PHE A 64 -17.41 -3.17 13.45
C PHE A 64 -16.66 -2.89 14.76
N GLY A 65 -15.92 -1.79 14.88
CA GLY A 65 -15.07 -1.49 16.05
C GLY A 65 -13.84 -2.40 16.20
N ALA A 66 -13.72 -3.43 15.34
CA ALA A 66 -12.66 -4.41 15.33
C ALA A 66 -12.55 -5.03 13.94
N TYR A 67 -11.42 -5.68 13.65
CA TYR A 67 -11.33 -6.57 12.49
C TYR A 67 -12.09 -7.87 12.79
N PRO A 68 -13.16 -8.20 12.05
CA PRO A 68 -13.91 -9.44 12.26
C PRO A 68 -12.96 -10.63 12.14
N ARG A 69 -12.81 -11.37 13.25
CA ARG A 69 -12.06 -12.62 13.26
C ARG A 69 -12.98 -13.69 12.67
N VAL A 70 -12.46 -14.49 11.75
CA VAL A 70 -13.09 -15.78 11.41
C VAL A 70 -13.01 -16.64 12.67
N SER A 71 -14.14 -16.86 13.37
CA SER A 71 -14.17 -17.78 14.51
C SER A 71 -14.04 -19.21 14.00
N MET A 72 -13.26 -20.02 14.72
CA MET A 72 -13.04 -21.43 14.39
C MET A 72 -14.22 -22.31 14.82
N ASP A 73 -15.21 -21.75 15.54
CA ASP A 73 -16.38 -22.42 16.11
C ASP A 73 -17.38 -22.91 15.05
N SER A 74 -17.11 -22.62 13.78
CA SER A 74 -17.71 -23.28 12.64
C SER A 74 -16.59 -23.60 11.66
N PRO A 75 -16.46 -24.85 11.14
CA PRO A 75 -15.40 -25.19 10.22
C PRO A 75 -15.42 -24.17 9.07
N PRO A 76 -14.33 -23.39 8.87
CA PRO A 76 -14.30 -22.45 7.76
C PRO A 76 -14.53 -23.26 6.50
N SER A 77 -15.50 -22.84 5.67
CA SER A 77 -15.78 -23.54 4.42
C SER A 77 -14.46 -23.84 3.70
N PRO A 78 -14.32 -24.99 3.00
CA PRO A 78 -13.07 -25.31 2.28
C PRO A 78 -12.57 -24.16 1.39
N SER A 79 -13.49 -23.34 0.89
CA SER A 79 -13.22 -22.11 0.14
C SER A 79 -12.53 -21.01 0.98
N THR A 80 -12.94 -20.83 2.23
CA THR A 80 -12.38 -19.84 3.17
C THR A 80 -10.96 -20.21 3.57
N ILE A 81 -10.67 -21.49 3.82
CA ILE A 81 -9.31 -21.99 4.12
C ILE A 81 -8.39 -21.74 2.93
N ARG A 82 -8.84 -22.10 1.71
CA ARG A 82 -8.06 -21.91 0.48
C ARG A 82 -7.79 -20.43 0.22
N ARG A 83 -8.77 -19.55 0.44
CA ARG A 83 -8.62 -18.09 0.34
C ARG A 83 -7.65 -17.54 1.38
N ALA A 84 -7.76 -17.94 2.64
CA ALA A 84 -6.85 -17.50 3.70
C ALA A 84 -5.39 -17.90 3.41
N LYS A 85 -5.18 -19.13 2.93
CA LYS A 85 -3.85 -19.62 2.52
C LYS A 85 -3.27 -18.84 1.34
N ALA A 86 -4.10 -18.50 0.35
CA ALA A 86 -3.70 -17.66 -0.78
C ALA A 86 -3.30 -16.24 -0.33
N ILE A 87 -4.10 -15.63 0.54
CA ILE A 87 -3.81 -14.31 1.13
C ILE A 87 -2.50 -14.32 1.92
N GLN A 88 -2.26 -15.33 2.76
CA GLN A 88 -1.01 -15.46 3.50
C GLN A 88 0.21 -15.59 2.57
N LYS A 89 0.07 -16.35 1.46
CA LYS A 89 1.13 -16.50 0.46
C LYS A 89 1.43 -15.17 -0.24
N ALA A 90 0.40 -14.41 -0.61
CA ALA A 90 0.54 -13.09 -1.21
C ALA A 90 1.20 -12.08 -0.26
N ILE A 91 0.78 -12.03 1.01
CA ILE A 91 1.40 -11.16 2.03
C ILE A 91 2.88 -11.50 2.20
N LYS A 92 3.25 -12.79 2.21
CA LYS A 92 4.65 -13.21 2.31
C LYS A 92 5.48 -12.76 1.10
N ALA A 93 4.93 -12.88 -0.11
CA ALA A 93 5.59 -12.42 -1.33
C ALA A 93 5.78 -10.89 -1.34
N LEU A 94 4.74 -10.14 -0.97
CA LEU A 94 4.79 -8.69 -0.91
C LEU A 94 5.83 -8.18 0.10
N ARG A 95 5.90 -8.80 1.28
CA ARG A 95 6.92 -8.48 2.29
C ARG A 95 8.34 -8.70 1.76
N ARG A 96 8.56 -9.79 1.02
CA ARG A 96 9.86 -10.07 0.40
C ARG A 96 10.21 -8.99 -0.63
N ALA A 97 9.30 -8.66 -1.54
CA ALA A 97 9.52 -7.63 -2.55
C ALA A 97 9.79 -6.24 -1.93
N ALA A 98 9.06 -5.88 -0.87
CA ALA A 98 9.30 -4.64 -0.13
C ALA A 98 10.68 -4.61 0.51
N ALA A 99 11.14 -5.72 1.09
CA ALA A 99 12.49 -5.83 1.67
C ALA A 99 13.58 -5.71 0.59
N GLU A 100 13.43 -6.39 -0.55
CA GLU A 100 14.36 -6.31 -1.68
C GLU A 100 14.45 -4.86 -2.20
N ARG A 101 13.31 -4.17 -2.33
CA ARG A 101 13.27 -2.76 -2.73
C ARG A 101 13.89 -1.84 -1.69
N ALA A 102 13.68 -2.09 -0.40
CA ALA A 102 14.29 -1.31 0.67
C ALA A 102 15.83 -1.44 0.65
N VAL A 103 16.35 -2.64 0.43
CA VAL A 103 17.80 -2.88 0.29
C VAL A 103 18.33 -2.18 -0.96
N SER A 104 17.66 -2.34 -2.11
CA SER A 104 18.06 -1.67 -3.36
C SER A 104 18.07 -0.15 -3.22
N ASN A 105 17.03 0.42 -2.62
CA ASN A 105 16.97 1.84 -2.33
C ASN A 105 18.11 2.24 -1.40
N ALA A 106 18.37 1.52 -0.29
CA ALA A 106 19.47 1.86 0.62
C ALA A 106 20.84 1.86 -0.10
N LEU A 107 21.07 0.92 -1.02
CA LEU A 107 22.28 0.88 -1.84
C LEU A 107 22.36 2.06 -2.82
N ASN A 108 21.24 2.38 -3.50
CA ASN A 108 21.17 3.48 -4.46
C ASN A 108 21.17 4.86 -3.81
N THR A 109 20.68 4.97 -2.57
CA THR A 109 20.65 6.21 -1.78
C THR A 109 21.96 6.40 -1.00
N ARG A 110 23.02 5.66 -1.34
CA ARG A 110 24.36 5.96 -0.86
C ARG A 110 24.79 7.31 -1.44
N ASN A 111 24.32 8.39 -0.82
CA ASN A 111 24.80 9.77 -0.94
C ASN A 111 26.21 9.85 -0.34
N ARG A 112 27.14 9.02 -0.82
CA ARG A 112 28.54 9.21 -0.52
C ARG A 112 28.90 10.50 -1.24
N LEU A 113 29.34 11.50 -0.49
CA LEU A 113 29.92 12.72 -1.06
C LEU A 113 30.94 12.25 -2.12
N ASN A 114 30.74 12.64 -3.38
CA ASN A 114 31.70 12.33 -4.42
C ASN A 114 32.94 13.19 -4.13
N ILE A 115 33.94 12.57 -3.50
CA ILE A 115 35.21 13.21 -3.12
C ILE A 115 36.32 12.94 -4.14
N ASP A 116 36.01 12.31 -5.27
CA ASP A 116 37.02 11.96 -6.29
C ASP A 116 37.72 13.24 -6.79
N GLU A 117 36.98 14.33 -6.93
CA GLU A 117 37.49 15.64 -7.32
C GLU A 117 38.34 16.31 -6.22
N LEU A 118 37.99 16.10 -4.95
CA LEU A 118 38.77 16.58 -3.79
C LEU A 118 40.08 15.80 -3.61
N LEU A 119 40.11 14.51 -3.96
CA LEU A 119 41.29 13.65 -3.86
C LEU A 119 42.36 13.96 -4.92
N LEU A 120 41.97 14.63 -6.00
CA LEU A 120 42.86 15.04 -7.10
C LEU A 120 43.49 16.43 -6.89
N LEU A 121 43.12 17.14 -5.82
CA LEU A 121 43.64 18.48 -5.57
C LEU A 121 45.13 18.44 -5.17
N PRO A 122 45.99 19.28 -5.77
CA PRO A 122 47.37 19.41 -5.35
C PRO A 122 47.47 19.93 -3.90
N LEU A 123 48.55 19.57 -3.21
CA LEU A 123 48.83 20.07 -1.86
C LEU A 123 48.77 21.60 -1.84
N GLN A 124 48.14 22.15 -0.80
CA GLN A 124 47.88 23.59 -0.58
C GLN A 124 46.74 24.20 -1.41
N SER A 125 45.89 23.39 -2.06
CA SER A 125 44.66 23.90 -2.69
C SER A 125 43.73 24.53 -1.66
N GLU A 126 43.07 25.63 -2.04
CA GLU A 126 42.09 26.31 -1.20
C GLU A 126 40.80 25.47 -1.13
N VAL A 127 40.42 25.07 0.09
CA VAL A 127 39.23 24.25 0.33
C VAL A 127 38.41 24.83 1.47
N MET A 128 37.10 24.85 1.27
CA MET A 128 36.15 25.35 2.26
C MET A 128 35.91 24.26 3.32
N VAL A 129 36.35 24.51 4.55
CA VAL A 129 36.24 23.54 5.66
C VAL A 129 35.04 23.90 6.53
N TRP A 130 34.08 23.00 6.65
CA TRP A 130 33.00 23.13 7.62
C TRP A 130 33.50 22.70 9.00
N ARG A 131 33.34 23.55 10.02
CA ARG A 131 33.65 23.22 11.41
C ARG A 131 32.40 23.44 12.25
N GLU A 132 32.00 22.40 12.97
CA GLU A 132 30.87 22.47 13.89
C GLU A 132 31.24 23.36 15.09
N LYS A 133 30.31 24.20 15.52
CA LYS A 133 30.55 25.16 16.61
C LYS A 133 30.44 24.40 17.95
N ASN A 134 31.54 24.32 18.69
CA ASN A 134 31.53 23.73 20.03
C ASN A 134 30.53 24.51 20.91
N ARG A 135 29.60 23.77 21.54
CA ARG A 135 28.66 24.29 22.55
C ARG A 135 29.38 24.55 23.86
#